data_AF-A0A7S3HP21-F1
#
_entry.id   AF-A0A7S3HP21-F1
#
_cell.length_a   1.000
_cell.length_b   1.000
_cell.length_c   1.000
_cell.angle_alpha   90.00
_cell.angle_beta   90.00
_cell.angle_gamma   90.00
#
_symmetry.space_group_name_H-M   'P 1'
#
loop_
_entity.id
_entity.type
_entity.pdbx_description
1 polymer ?
#
loop_
_entity_poly.entity_id
_entity_poly.type
_entity_poly.pdbx_seq_one_letter_code
_entity_poly.pdbx_strand_id
1 'polypeptide(L)'
;DTHRSLGFMKIGDVYCVAPVLGQSTSLEESSPQYWAVGKNCCNQRGGFDCGDVGIQGASTGVVVSEGLGSYQSAVRMAVAAYELKASQGPNVFVRWTANAELYKVELWDRALTTTAIASGMHFMGSSAAGLLLARGLLR
;
A
#
# COMPACT_ATOMS: atom_id res chain seq x y z
N ASP A 1 -8.52 -4.69 13.45
CA ASP A 1 -10.00 -4.74 13.57
C ASP A 1 -10.60 -4.37 12.22
N THR A 2 -11.43 -5.23 11.63
CA THR A 2 -12.03 -5.02 10.30
C THR A 2 -13.36 -4.24 10.33
N HIS A 3 -14.02 -4.21 11.47
CA HIS A 3 -15.33 -3.58 11.68
C HIS A 3 -15.22 -2.07 11.91
N ARG A 4 -14.12 -1.62 12.52
CA ARG A 4 -13.83 -0.18 12.76
C ARG A 4 -12.94 0.44 11.69
N SER A 5 -13.19 0.05 10.45
CA SER A 5 -12.50 0.62 9.29
C SER A 5 -13.29 1.76 8.66
N LEU A 6 -12.62 2.62 7.90
CA LEU A 6 -13.25 3.75 7.24
C LEU A 6 -12.65 3.98 5.86
N GLY A 7 -13.54 4.28 4.89
CA GLY A 7 -13.18 4.64 3.53
C GLY A 7 -13.28 6.14 3.28
N PHE A 8 -12.21 6.75 2.78
CA PHE A 8 -12.18 8.14 2.31
C PHE A 8 -12.10 8.20 0.79
N MET A 9 -13.13 8.74 0.13
CA MET A 9 -13.13 8.86 -1.33
C MET A 9 -12.40 10.14 -1.78
N LYS A 10 -11.44 9.99 -2.70
CA LYS A 10 -10.72 11.10 -3.33
C LYS A 10 -10.32 10.72 -4.76
N ILE A 11 -10.75 11.54 -5.73
CA ILE A 11 -10.42 11.39 -7.16
C ILE A 11 -10.73 9.96 -7.65
N GLY A 12 -11.94 9.47 -7.37
CA GLY A 12 -12.41 8.14 -7.82
C GLY A 12 -11.89 6.94 -7.02
N ASP A 13 -10.85 7.10 -6.20
CA ASP A 13 -10.34 6.04 -5.32
C ASP A 13 -10.90 6.18 -3.89
N VAL A 14 -11.22 5.04 -3.26
CA VAL A 14 -11.53 4.94 -1.84
C VAL A 14 -10.29 4.51 -1.06
N TYR A 15 -9.77 5.41 -0.23
CA TYR A 15 -8.64 5.17 0.65
C TYR A 15 -9.15 4.56 1.96
N CYS A 16 -8.81 3.31 2.19
CA CYS A 16 -9.27 2.50 3.30
C CYS A 16 -8.26 2.51 4.44
N VAL A 17 -8.75 2.65 5.68
CA VAL A 17 -7.94 2.54 6.88
C VAL A 17 -8.65 1.67 7.93
N ALA A 18 -7.88 0.87 8.66
CA ALA A 18 -8.35 0.06 9.78
C ALA A 18 -7.33 0.09 10.93
N PRO A 19 -7.77 0.28 12.19
CA PRO A 19 -6.85 0.34 13.31
C PRO A 19 -6.26 -1.06 13.61
N VAL A 20 -4.96 -1.09 13.86
CA VAL A 20 -4.26 -2.29 14.35
C VAL A 20 -4.21 -2.22 15.87
N LEU A 21 -4.95 -3.11 16.52
CA LEU A 21 -5.11 -3.17 17.97
C LEU A 21 -4.70 -4.55 18.47
N GLY A 22 -4.09 -4.62 19.66
CA GLY A 22 -3.75 -5.89 20.30
C GLY A 22 -4.98 -6.55 20.95
N GLN A 23 -4.93 -7.88 21.14
CA GLN A 23 -6.05 -8.66 21.70
C GLN A 23 -6.45 -8.27 23.14
N SER A 24 -5.56 -7.64 23.90
CA SER A 24 -5.74 -7.35 25.33
C SER A 24 -5.98 -5.86 25.65
N THR A 25 -6.07 -4.99 24.64
CA THR A 25 -6.25 -3.56 24.87
C THR A 25 -7.72 -3.18 24.79
N SER A 26 -8.28 -2.76 25.93
CA SER A 26 -9.56 -2.07 26.01
C SER A 26 -9.56 -0.88 25.02
N LEU A 27 -10.68 -0.75 24.30
CA LEU A 27 -10.82 0.19 23.18
C LEU A 27 -10.82 1.65 23.64
N GLU A 28 -11.12 1.88 24.91
CA GLU A 28 -11.17 3.20 25.55
C GLU A 28 -9.78 3.72 25.93
N GLU A 29 -8.78 2.84 26.05
CA GLU A 29 -7.41 3.21 26.44
C GLU A 29 -6.40 3.13 25.29
N SER A 30 -6.73 2.42 24.20
CA SER A 30 -5.82 2.19 23.09
C SER A 30 -5.85 3.33 22.07
N SER A 31 -4.74 4.05 21.94
CA SER A 31 -4.50 5.00 20.86
C SER A 31 -3.74 4.31 19.71
N PRO A 32 -4.41 3.88 18.63
CA PRO A 32 -3.76 3.14 17.54
C PRO A 32 -2.74 4.02 16.82
N GLN A 33 -1.46 3.62 16.92
CA GLN A 33 -0.37 4.19 16.14
C GLN A 33 -0.24 3.54 14.76
N TYR A 34 -0.60 2.27 14.67
CA TYR A 34 -0.52 1.48 13.44
C TYR A 34 -1.89 1.35 12.80
N TRP A 35 -1.91 1.59 11.48
CA TRP A 35 -3.12 1.56 10.68
C TRP A 35 -2.90 0.68 9.46
N ALA A 36 -3.72 -0.35 9.31
CA ALA A 36 -3.77 -1.14 8.09
C ALA A 36 -4.47 -0.34 7.00
N VAL A 37 -3.88 -0.26 5.81
CA VAL A 37 -4.38 0.58 4.72
C VAL A 37 -4.44 -0.14 3.38
N GLY A 38 -5.29 0.38 2.50
CA GLY A 38 -5.40 -0.07 1.11
C GLY A 38 -6.33 0.84 0.31
N LYS A 39 -6.54 0.51 -0.97
CA LYS A 39 -7.46 1.23 -1.85
C LYS A 39 -8.56 0.32 -2.35
N ASN A 40 -9.80 0.82 -2.38
CA ASN A 40 -10.96 0.16 -2.99
C ASN A 40 -11.26 -1.25 -2.43
N CYS A 41 -10.95 -1.45 -1.14
CA CYS A 41 -11.09 -2.74 -0.44
C CYS A 41 -11.74 -2.58 0.96
N CYS A 42 -12.65 -1.61 1.08
CA CYS A 42 -13.46 -1.38 2.27
C CYS A 42 -14.77 -0.69 1.91
N ASN A 43 -15.75 -0.74 2.81
CA ASN A 43 -16.95 0.08 2.72
C ASN A 43 -16.69 1.49 3.26
N GLN A 44 -17.70 2.37 3.17
CA GLN A 44 -17.62 3.71 3.77
C GLN A 44 -17.34 3.63 5.29
N ARG A 45 -17.91 2.63 5.97
CA ARG A 45 -17.66 2.29 7.37
C ARG A 45 -17.66 0.77 7.52
N GLY A 46 -16.60 0.20 8.09
CA GLY A 46 -16.45 -1.24 8.28
C GLY A 46 -16.11 -2.02 6.99
N GLY A 47 -15.98 -3.34 7.15
CA GLY A 47 -15.75 -4.27 6.04
C GLY A 47 -14.37 -4.12 5.39
N PHE A 48 -13.31 -4.01 6.19
CA PHE A 48 -11.94 -3.94 5.66
C PHE A 48 -11.48 -5.30 5.16
N ASP A 49 -11.10 -5.37 3.89
CA ASP A 49 -10.66 -6.59 3.20
C ASP A 49 -9.37 -6.36 2.38
N CYS A 50 -8.54 -5.40 2.80
CA CYS A 50 -7.30 -5.08 2.10
C CYS A 50 -6.16 -6.02 2.52
N GLY A 51 -5.63 -6.80 1.58
CA GLY A 51 -4.49 -7.70 1.82
C GLY A 51 -4.93 -9.03 2.43
N ASP A 52 -4.07 -9.63 3.25
CA ASP A 52 -4.27 -11.00 3.74
C ASP A 52 -5.14 -11.09 5.00
N VAL A 53 -6.15 -10.24 5.12
CA VAL A 53 -6.97 -10.09 6.34
C VAL A 53 -7.77 -11.36 6.64
N GLY A 54 -8.18 -12.11 5.62
CA GLY A 54 -8.87 -13.39 5.76
C GLY A 54 -7.96 -14.60 6.06
N ILE A 55 -6.63 -14.43 6.04
CA ILE A 55 -5.68 -15.52 6.28
C ILE A 55 -5.44 -15.64 7.78
N GLN A 56 -5.76 -16.81 8.34
CA GLN A 56 -5.52 -17.10 9.76
C GLN A 56 -4.02 -16.97 10.08
N GLY A 57 -3.70 -16.18 11.12
CA GLY A 57 -2.32 -15.93 11.54
C GLY A 57 -1.62 -14.79 10.80
N ALA A 58 -2.24 -14.19 9.78
CA ALA A 58 -1.71 -12.98 9.17
C ALA A 58 -1.67 -11.86 10.24
N SER A 59 -0.47 -11.42 10.56
CA SER A 59 -0.20 -10.41 11.60
C SER A 59 1.02 -9.55 11.26
N THR A 60 1.46 -9.61 9.99
CA THR A 60 2.59 -8.83 9.50
C THR A 60 2.10 -7.67 8.64
N GLY A 61 2.93 -6.63 8.51
CA GLY A 61 2.59 -5.47 7.73
C GLY A 61 3.83 -4.84 7.11
N VAL A 62 3.65 -4.26 5.93
CA VAL A 62 4.71 -3.56 5.20
C VAL A 62 4.39 -2.09 5.17
N VAL A 63 5.31 -1.25 5.63
CA VAL A 63 5.10 0.20 5.68
C VAL A 63 4.91 0.74 4.27
N VAL A 64 3.89 1.59 4.09
CA VAL A 64 3.63 2.27 2.83
C VAL A 64 4.04 3.74 2.91
N SER A 65 4.64 4.25 1.83
CA SER A 65 5.07 5.66 1.71
C SER A 65 4.15 6.50 0.81
N GLU A 66 3.24 5.86 0.08
CA GLU A 66 2.36 6.53 -0.87
C GLU A 66 0.98 6.83 -0.27
N GLY A 67 0.33 7.90 -0.74
CA GLY A 67 -1.05 8.21 -0.35
C GLY A 67 -1.24 8.67 1.10
N LEU A 68 -0.16 8.98 1.82
CA LEU A 68 -0.16 9.31 3.26
C LEU A 68 -1.19 10.38 3.64
N GLY A 69 -1.32 11.45 2.85
CA GLY A 69 -2.28 12.52 3.13
C GLY A 69 -3.75 12.07 3.06
N SER A 70 -4.07 11.18 2.12
CA SER A 70 -5.41 10.61 1.99
C SER A 70 -5.72 9.63 3.12
N TYR A 71 -4.75 8.77 3.48
CA TYR A 71 -4.89 7.87 4.63
C TYR A 71 -4.98 8.63 5.94
N GLN A 72 -4.23 9.72 6.12
CA GLN A 72 -4.35 10.57 7.30
C GLN A 72 -5.74 11.22 7.40
N SER A 73 -6.34 11.59 6.27
CA SER A 73 -7.71 12.11 6.22
C SER A 73 -8.73 11.03 6.62
N ALA A 74 -8.56 9.80 6.11
CA ALA A 74 -9.36 8.66 6.51
C ALA A 74 -9.22 8.33 8.01
N VAL A 75 -8.01 8.40 8.57
CA VAL A 75 -7.77 8.21 10.01
C VAL A 75 -8.49 9.26 10.84
N ARG A 76 -8.40 10.55 10.47
CA ARG A 76 -9.12 11.61 11.20
C ARG A 76 -10.62 11.36 11.25
N MET A 77 -11.20 10.91 10.13
CA MET A 77 -12.61 10.53 10.09
C MET A 77 -12.90 9.27 10.92
N ALA A 78 -12.04 8.25 10.89
CA ALA A 78 -12.22 7.03 11.67
C ALA A 78 -12.19 7.31 13.18
N VAL A 79 -11.23 8.15 13.61
CA VAL A 79 -11.10 8.62 14.99
C VAL A 79 -12.37 9.34 15.45
N ALA A 80 -12.92 10.23 14.61
CA ALA A 80 -14.16 10.92 14.93
C ALA A 80 -15.41 10.01 14.88
N ALA A 81 -15.48 9.08 13.94
CA ALA A 81 -16.65 8.22 13.73
C ALA A 81 -16.77 7.09 14.75
N TYR A 82 -15.64 6.62 15.30
CA TYR A 82 -15.57 5.52 16.26
C TYR A 82 -15.06 5.96 17.64
N GLU A 83 -15.00 7.27 17.89
CA GLU A 83 -14.59 7.87 19.17
C GLU A 83 -13.25 7.31 19.69
N LEU A 84 -12.31 7.08 18.79
CA LEU A 84 -11.00 6.51 19.14
C LEU A 84 -10.12 7.58 19.76
N LYS A 85 -9.21 7.16 20.65
CA LYS A 85 -8.19 8.08 21.18
C LYS A 85 -7.13 8.36 20.11
N ALA A 86 -6.92 9.64 19.80
CA ALA A 86 -5.86 10.03 18.89
C ALA A 86 -4.49 9.62 19.45
N SER A 87 -3.64 9.07 18.58
CA SER A 87 -2.23 8.80 18.91
C SER A 87 -1.49 10.10 19.23
N GLN A 88 -0.60 10.05 20.22
CA GLN A 88 0.33 11.14 20.57
C GLN A 88 1.49 11.27 19.56
N GLY A 89 1.74 10.24 18.74
CA GLY A 89 2.83 10.17 17.77
C GLY A 89 2.34 10.04 16.32
N PRO A 90 3.26 10.08 15.33
CA PRO A 90 2.91 9.94 13.93
C PRO A 90 2.26 8.58 13.65
N ASN A 91 1.23 8.57 12.79
CA ASN A 91 0.59 7.34 12.36
C ASN A 91 1.51 6.59 11.39
N VAL A 92 1.67 5.29 11.63
CA VAL A 92 2.37 4.39 10.73
C VAL A 92 1.34 3.61 9.91
N PHE A 93 1.40 3.80 8.61
CA PHE A 93 0.52 3.12 7.67
C PHE A 93 1.20 1.86 7.15
N VAL A 94 0.48 0.74 7.24
CA VAL A 94 0.97 -0.57 6.81
C VAL A 94 0.00 -1.22 5.86
N ARG A 95 0.52 -1.89 4.83
CA ARG A 95 -0.24 -2.87 4.07
C ARG A 95 -0.24 -4.18 4.84
N TRP A 96 -1.42 -4.73 5.10
CA TRP A 96 -1.58 -5.99 5.82
C TRP A 96 -1.16 -7.19 4.96
N THR A 97 -0.34 -8.10 5.50
CA THR A 97 0.06 -9.32 4.81
C THR A 97 0.37 -10.47 5.76
N ALA A 98 0.23 -11.70 5.27
CA ALA A 98 0.63 -12.92 5.99
C ALA A 98 2.14 -13.11 5.99
N ASN A 99 2.86 -12.60 4.98
CA ASN A 99 4.30 -12.78 4.85
C ASN A 99 4.98 -11.57 4.19
N ALA A 100 5.60 -10.73 5.02
CA ALA A 100 6.34 -9.56 4.56
C ALA A 100 7.58 -9.88 3.71
N GLU A 101 8.23 -11.04 3.89
CA GLU A 101 9.43 -11.41 3.13
C GLU A 101 9.08 -11.86 1.71
N LEU A 102 8.06 -12.70 1.55
CA LEU A 102 7.54 -13.07 0.22
C LEU A 102 7.09 -11.83 -0.55
N TYR A 103 6.45 -10.89 0.14
CA TYR A 103 6.04 -9.64 -0.47
C TYR A 103 7.21 -8.81 -1.01
N LYS A 104 8.33 -8.75 -0.29
CA LYS A 104 9.55 -8.08 -0.76
C LYS A 104 10.12 -8.78 -1.99
N VAL A 105 10.21 -10.12 -1.98
CA VAL A 105 10.74 -10.90 -3.10
C VAL A 105 9.93 -10.66 -4.37
N GLU A 106 8.60 -10.65 -4.27
CA GLU A 106 7.73 -10.39 -5.42
C GLU A 106 7.92 -8.96 -5.98
N LEU A 107 8.08 -7.97 -5.10
CA LEU A 107 8.40 -6.60 -5.52
C LEU A 107 9.73 -6.54 -6.29
N TRP A 108 10.75 -7.24 -5.81
CA TRP A 108 12.05 -7.32 -6.47
C TRP A 108 11.97 -7.98 -7.84
N ASP A 109 11.24 -9.09 -7.95
CA ASP A 109 11.08 -9.83 -9.21
C ASP A 109 10.38 -8.97 -10.28
N ARG A 110 9.29 -8.30 -9.90
CA ARG A 110 8.57 -7.38 -10.78
C ARG A 110 9.48 -6.22 -11.23
N ALA A 111 10.19 -5.60 -10.29
CA ALA A 111 11.11 -4.49 -10.61
C ALA A 111 12.21 -4.91 -11.58
N LEU A 112 12.85 -6.07 -11.33
CA LEU A 112 13.90 -6.62 -12.17
C LEU A 112 13.37 -6.91 -13.59
N THR A 113 12.21 -7.54 -13.69
CA THR A 113 11.57 -7.88 -14.97
C THR A 113 11.27 -6.64 -15.80
N THR A 114 10.65 -5.61 -15.21
CA THR A 114 10.39 -4.35 -15.93
C THR A 114 11.67 -3.65 -16.37
N THR A 115 12.70 -3.65 -15.51
CA THR A 115 13.98 -3.00 -15.82
C THR A 115 14.72 -3.71 -16.96
N ALA A 116 14.68 -5.05 -16.96
CA ALA A 116 15.28 -5.86 -18.02
C ALA A 116 14.61 -5.63 -19.37
N ILE A 117 13.27 -5.58 -19.40
CA ILE A 117 12.50 -5.29 -20.63
C ILE A 117 12.84 -3.89 -21.17
N ALA A 118 12.84 -2.87 -20.31
CA ALA A 118 13.15 -1.50 -20.71
C ALA A 118 14.58 -1.37 -21.27
N SER A 119 15.54 -2.02 -20.62
CA SER A 119 16.95 -2.05 -21.05
C SER A 119 17.11 -2.75 -22.41
N GLY A 120 16.40 -3.87 -22.61
CA GLY A 120 16.37 -4.59 -23.88
C GLY A 120 15.78 -3.75 -25.02
N MET A 121 14.66 -3.06 -24.77
CA MET A 121 14.07 -2.13 -25.74
C MET A 121 15.03 -0.99 -26.11
N HIS A 122 15.69 -0.39 -25.12
CA HIS A 122 16.66 0.67 -25.35
C HIS A 122 17.86 0.19 -26.16
N PHE A 123 18.39 -1.00 -25.85
CA PHE A 123 19.49 -1.61 -26.58
C PHE A 123 19.10 -1.85 -28.05
N MET A 124 17.95 -2.48 -28.30
CA MET A 124 17.46 -2.73 -29.66
C MET A 124 17.31 -1.44 -30.48
N GLY A 125 16.73 -0.39 -29.89
CA GLY A 125 16.58 0.91 -30.56
C GLY A 125 17.93 1.54 -30.91
N SER A 126 18.88 1.49 -29.98
CA SER A 126 20.22 2.04 -30.17
C SER A 126 21.01 1.27 -31.25
N SER A 127 20.93 -0.05 -31.26
CA SER A 127 21.56 -0.88 -32.28
C SER A 127 20.98 -0.65 -33.67
N ALA A 128 19.65 -0.53 -33.79
CA ALA A 128 18.98 -0.25 -35.07
C ALA A 128 19.39 1.11 -35.63
N ALA A 129 19.41 2.16 -34.79
CA ALA A 129 19.87 3.49 -35.19
C ALA A 129 21.34 3.46 -35.65
N GLY A 130 22.21 2.76 -34.92
CA GLY A 130 23.62 2.59 -35.29
C GLY A 130 23.81 1.90 -36.64
N LEU A 131 23.06 0.81 -36.90
CA LEU A 131 23.11 0.09 -38.18
C LEU A 131 22.62 0.94 -39.36
N LEU A 132 21.59 1.76 -39.15
CA LEU A 132 21.08 2.68 -40.17
C LEU A 132 22.09 3.78 -40.51
N LEU A 133 22.72 4.38 -39.50
CA LEU A 133 23.76 5.38 -39.68
C LEU A 133 24.99 4.81 -40.40
N ALA A 134 25.44 3.61 -40.00
CA ALA A 134 26.57 2.94 -40.65
C ALA A 134 26.30 2.63 -42.12
N ARG A 135 25.08 2.18 -42.46
CA ARG A 135 24.68 1.94 -43.86
C ARG A 135 24.53 3.24 -44.68
N GLY A 136 24.13 4.34 -44.03
CA GLY A 136 24.03 5.65 -44.67
C GLY A 136 25.39 6.28 -44.98
N LEU A 137 26.39 6.08 -44.11
CA LEU A 137 27.77 6.55 -44.32
C LEU A 137 28.55 5.76 -45.38
N LEU A 138 28.12 4.54 -45.69
CA LEU A 138 28.73 3.66 -46.69
C LEU A 138 28.17 3.87 -48.12
N ARG A 139 27.20 4.77 -48.30
CA ARG A 139 26.65 5.20 -49.60
C ARG A 139 27.18 6.58 -49.96
#